data_AF-A0A645HAX0-F1
#
_entry.id   AF-A0A645HAX0-F1
#
_cell.length_a   1.000
_cell.length_b   1.000
_cell.length_c   1.000
_cell.angle_alpha   90.00
_cell.angle_beta   90.00
_cell.angle_gamma   90.00
#
_symmetry.space_group_name_H-M   'P 1'
#
loop_
_entity.id
_entity.type
_entity.pdbx_description
1 polymer ?
#
loop_
_entity_poly.entity_id
_entity_poly.type
_entity_poly.pdbx_seq_one_letter_code
_entity_poly.pdbx_strand_id
1 'polypeptide(L)' 'MRGGGSCWVQLPDHVPAQELARAAAEHGVLIEPGDIFFKSPSAPGNFIRMGYQSIPANRIAPGVAALAMALRSLS' A
#
# COMPACT_ATOMS: atom_id res chain seq x y z
N MET A 1 -8.79 -6.70 -21.02
CA MET A 1 -8.73 -7.50 -19.78
C MET A 1 -7.65 -6.90 -18.89
N ARG A 2 -7.98 -6.19 -17.80
CA ARG A 2 -6.99 -5.86 -16.76
C ARG A 2 -7.00 -7.03 -15.77
N GLY A 3 -6.28 -8.10 -16.12
CA GLY A 3 -6.06 -9.24 -15.25
C GLY A 3 -4.87 -8.93 -14.34
N GLY A 4 -5.08 -9.01 -13.04
CA GLY A 4 -4.01 -8.83 -12.06
C GLY A 4 -4.64 -8.72 -10.68
N GLY A 5 -4.30 -9.64 -9.79
CA GLY A 5 -4.82 -9.63 -8.42
C GLY A 5 -4.33 -8.45 -7.56
N SER A 6 -3.41 -7.64 -8.09
CA SER A 6 -2.86 -6.51 -7.36
C SER A 6 -2.89 -5.20 -8.15
N CYS A 7 -3.01 -4.09 -7.42
CA CYS A 7 -2.80 -2.74 -7.92
C CYS A 7 -1.40 -2.25 -7.51
N TRP A 8 -0.72 -1.55 -8.41
CA TRP A 8 0.49 -0.79 -8.11
C TRP A 8 0.10 0.67 -7.87
N VAL A 9 0.54 1.24 -6.76
CA VAL A 9 0.11 2.59 -6.33
C VAL A 9 1.34 3.42 -6.00
N GLN A 10 1.37 4.63 -6.55
CA GLN A 10 2.29 5.68 -6.13
C GLN A 10 1.62 6.50 -5.01
N LEU A 11 2.33 6.66 -3.91
CA LEU A 11 1.98 7.52 -2.78
C LEU A 11 2.47 8.96 -3.06
N PRO A 12 2.02 9.96 -2.29
CA PRO A 12 2.67 11.27 -2.33
C PRO A 12 4.17 11.16 -2.09
N ASP A 13 4.98 11.98 -2.76
CA ASP A 13 6.45 11.86 -2.76
C ASP A 13 7.08 11.93 -1.36
N HIS A 14 6.41 12.58 -0.41
CA HIS A 14 6.88 12.72 0.96
C HIS A 14 6.49 11.55 1.88
N VAL A 15 5.73 10.56 1.39
CA VAL A 15 5.24 9.44 2.20
C VAL A 15 6.10 8.19 1.93
N PRO A 16 6.92 7.75 2.90
CA PRO A 16 7.69 6.52 2.76
C PRO A 16 6.77 5.31 2.81
N ALA A 17 6.87 4.42 1.82
CA ALA A 17 6.04 3.21 1.72
C ALA A 17 6.18 2.29 2.94
N GLN A 18 7.38 2.20 3.51
CA GLN A 18 7.66 1.43 4.73
C GLN A 18 6.92 1.99 5.96
N GLU A 19 6.86 3.31 6.10
CA GLU A 19 6.17 3.95 7.21
C GLU A 19 4.66 3.76 7.09
N LEU A 20 4.12 3.91 5.88
CA LEU A 20 2.71 3.61 5.62
C LEU A 20 2.38 2.14 5.90
N ALA A 21 3.25 1.20 5.53
CA ALA A 21 3.03 -0.21 5.79
C ALA A 21 2.97 -0.51 7.30
N ARG A 22 3.86 0.11 8.09
CA ARG A 22 3.83 0.00 9.55
C ARG A 22 2.55 0.59 10.14
N ALA A 23 2.19 1.81 9.75
CA ALA A 23 0.97 2.47 10.25
C ALA A 23 -0.30 1.71 9.85
N ALA A 24 -0.38 1.20 8.61
CA ALA A 24 -1.51 0.42 8.13
C ALA A 24 -1.68 -0.89 8.91
N ALA A 25 -0.57 -1.54 9.30
CA ALA A 25 -0.61 -2.77 10.07
C ALA A 25 -1.25 -2.57 11.46
N GLU A 26 -1.08 -1.41 12.09
CA GLU A 26 -1.75 -1.03 13.34
C GLU A 26 -3.28 -0.95 13.18
N HIS A 27 -3.76 -0.73 11.95
CA HIS A 27 -5.18 -0.74 11.59
C HIS A 27 -5.64 -2.08 10.98
N GLY A 28 -4.83 -3.14 11.05
CA GLY A 28 -5.16 -4.47 10.54
C GLY A 28 -5.09 -4.59 9.02
N VAL A 29 -4.38 -3.68 8.34
CA VAL A 29 -4.18 -3.71 6.89
C VAL A 29 -2.71 -3.99 6.57
N LEU A 30 -2.46 -4.99 5.75
CA LEU A 30 -1.12 -5.33 5.26
C LEU A 30 -1.00 -4.90 3.79
N ILE A 31 0.07 -4.17 3.49
CA ILE A 31 0.46 -3.75 2.14
C ILE A 31 1.92 -4.12 1.91
N GLU A 32 2.34 -4.22 0.65
CA GLU A 32 3.72 -4.54 0.31
C GLU A 32 4.45 -3.27 -0.16
N PRO A 33 5.47 -2.80 0.59
CA PRO A 33 6.34 -1.74 0.13
C PRO A 33 7.02 -2.08 -1.20
N GLY A 34 7.12 -1.08 -2.06
CA GLY A 34 7.57 -1.23 -3.44
C GLY A 34 9.07 -1.42 -3.60
N ASP A 35 9.87 -1.11 -2.58
CA ASP A 35 11.34 -1.01 -2.65
C ASP A 35 12.00 -2.27 -3.22
N ILE A 36 11.50 -3.45 -2.85
CA ILE A 36 12.02 -4.75 -3.30
C ILE A 36 11.86 -5.00 -4.81
N PHE A 37 10.98 -4.24 -5.47
CA PHE A 37 10.72 -4.36 -6.90
C PHE A 37 11.56 -3.40 -7.76
N PHE A 38 12.28 -2.46 -7.13
CA PHE A 38 13.20 -1.58 -7.83
C PHE A 38 14.63 -2.13 -7.79
N LYS A 39 15.32 -2.08 -8.93
CA LYS A 39 16.75 -2.44 -9.03
C LYS A 39 17.71 -1.29 -8.69
N SER A 40 17.20 -0.06 -8.67
CA SER A 40 18.02 1.14 -8.44
C SER A 40 18.18 1.45 -6.95
N PRO A 41 19.38 1.79 -6.46
CA PRO A 41 19.57 2.32 -5.11
C PRO A 41 18.85 3.65 -4.86
N SER A 42 18.54 4.40 -5.93
CA SER A 42 17.80 5.67 -5.90
C SER A 42 16.30 5.49 -6.16
N ALA A 43 15.73 4.36 -5.75
CA ALA A 43 14.30 4.10 -5.92
C ALA A 43 13.46 5.17 -5.19
N PRO A 44 12.27 5.54 -5.72
CA PRO A 44 11.48 6.62 -5.15
C PRO A 44 10.99 6.40 -3.70
N GLY A 45 10.93 5.15 -3.23
CA GLY A 45 10.52 4.81 -1.86
C GLY A 45 9.03 5.03 -1.55
N ASN A 46 8.25 5.59 -2.47
CA ASN A 46 6.84 5.96 -2.31
C ASN A 46 5.89 5.09 -3.15
N PHE A 47 6.24 3.83 -3.41
CA PHE A 47 5.36 2.90 -4.13
C PHE A 47 4.94 1.72 -3.26
N ILE A 48 3.73 1.22 -3.49
CA ILE A 48 3.21 0.01 -2.83
C ILE A 48 2.52 -0.92 -3.83
N ARG A 49 2.47 -2.21 -3.50
CA ARG A 49 1.60 -3.20 -4.14
C ARG A 49 0.45 -3.57 -3.21
N MET A 50 -0.77 -3.53 -3.75
CA MET A 50 -2.00 -3.87 -3.03
C MET A 50 -2.64 -5.11 -3.66
N GLY A 51 -2.42 -6.29 -3.09
CA GLY A 51 -3.13 -7.51 -3.47
C GLY A 51 -4.55 -7.55 -2.90
N TYR A 52 -5.53 -7.94 -3.71
CA TYR A 52 -6.94 -8.01 -3.30
C TYR A 52 -7.64 -9.32 -3.70
N GLN A 53 -7.03 -10.16 -4.53
CA GLN A 53 -7.69 -11.36 -5.06
C GLN A 53 -8.09 -12.40 -4.01
N SER A 54 -7.43 -12.42 -2.85
CA SER A 54 -7.68 -13.35 -1.74
C SER A 54 -8.52 -12.73 -0.61
N ILE A 55 -9.00 -11.49 -0.76
CA ILE A 55 -9.75 -10.77 0.25
C ILE A 55 -11.26 -10.87 -0.06
N PRO A 56 -12.11 -11.27 0.90
CA PRO A 56 -13.56 -11.22 0.72
C PRO A 56 -14.01 -9.81 0.32
N ALA A 57 -14.87 -9.69 -0.70
CA ALA A 57 -15.25 -8.39 -1.29
C ALA A 57 -15.76 -7.37 -0.26
N ASN A 58 -16.50 -7.84 0.76
CA ASN A 58 -17.01 -7.00 1.85
C ASN A 58 -15.92 -6.44 2.78
N ARG A 59 -14.69 -6.95 2.74
CA ARG A 59 -13.55 -6.45 3.52
C ARG A 59 -12.65 -5.49 2.74
N ILE A 60 -12.78 -5.41 1.41
CA ILE A 60 -11.94 -4.55 0.56
C ILE A 60 -12.20 -3.07 0.89
N ALA A 61 -13.45 -2.61 0.86
CA ALA A 61 -13.76 -1.21 1.12
C ALA A 61 -13.37 -0.75 2.55
N PRO A 62 -13.67 -1.52 3.62
CA PRO A 62 -13.16 -1.21 4.96
C PRO A 62 -11.62 -1.18 5.05
N GLY A 63 -10.94 -2.11 4.37
CA GLY A 63 -9.47 -2.14 4.35
C GLY A 63 -8.87 -0.91 3.66
N VAL A 64 -9.45 -0.47 2.55
CA VAL A 64 -9.04 0.77 1.87
C VAL A 64 -9.29 2.00 2.75
N ALA A 65 -10.40 2.04 3.49
CA ALA A 65 -10.69 3.12 4.43
C ALA A 65 -9.67 3.18 5.58
N ALA A 66 -9.30 2.02 6.14
CA ALA A 66 -8.26 1.90 7.16
C ALA A 66 -6.87 2.31 6.63
N LEU A 67 -6.52 1.92 5.40
CA LEU A 67 -5.30 2.39 4.74
C LEU A 67 -5.29 3.92 4.56
N ALA A 68 -6.42 4.51 4.20
CA ALA A 68 -6.55 5.96 4.07
C ALA A 68 -6.43 6.67 5.43
N MET A 69 -6.86 6.04 6.54
CA MET A 69 -6.63 6.56 7.89
C MET A 69 -5.14 6.56 8.25
N ALA A 70 -4.45 5.45 7.99
CA ALA A 70 -3.01 5.33 8.20
C ALA A 70 -2.22 6.37 7.38
N LEU A 71 -2.64 6.64 6.14
CA LEU A 71 -2.00 7.66 5.32
C LEU A 71 -2.14 9.06 5.93
N ARG A 72 -3.32 9.39 6.47
CA ARG A 72 -3.58 10.70 7.09
C ARG A 72 -2.83 10.93 8.39
N SER A 73 -2.42 9.87 9.11
CA SER A 73 -1.61 10.03 10.33
C SER A 73 -0.14 10.31 10.06
N LEU A 74 0.30 10.17 8.80
CA LEU A 74 1.66 10.46 8.34
C LEU A 74 1.80 11.82 7.64
N SER A 75 0.68 12.56 7.49
CA SER A 75 0.62 13.88 6.85
C SER A 75 0.70 15.03 7.85
#